data_AF-A0A328B9Y7-F1
#
_entry.id   AF-A0A328B9Y7-F1
#
_cell.length_a   1.000
_cell.length_b   1.000
_cell.length_c   1.000
_cell.angle_alpha   90.00
_cell.angle_beta   90.00
_cell.angle_gamma   90.00
#
_symmetry.space_group_name_H-M   'P 1'
#
loop_
_entity.id
_entity.type
_entity.pdbx_description
1 polymer ?
#
loop_
_entity_poly.entity_id
_entity_poly.type
_entity_poly.pdbx_seq_one_letter_code
_entity_poly.pdbx_strand_id
1 'polypeptide(L)'
;MIMSVVTGTMPGAPGWNVKATLYHAGAKGVGALDSLGCKVVAMRTVAVDKALIPKRSVLFIKETVGLKMPDGTVHDGYWYASDTGGAIKGKRIDLFTGAGSGSMGALRALNLATLTAIKVGEFKGCPPN
;
A
#
# COMPACT_ATOMS: atom_id res chain seq x y z
N MET A 1 -19.03 -19.29 -26.80
CA MET A 1 -18.55 -19.38 -25.41
C MET A 1 -17.90 -18.05 -25.07
N ILE A 2 -18.64 -17.15 -24.41
CA ILE A 2 -18.10 -15.88 -23.93
C ILE A 2 -17.63 -16.09 -22.49
N MET A 3 -16.31 -16.04 -22.27
CA MET A 3 -15.69 -16.12 -20.96
C MET A 3 -16.02 -14.83 -20.20
N SER A 4 -16.98 -14.91 -19.29
CA SER A 4 -17.25 -13.86 -18.31
C SER A 4 -16.08 -13.79 -17.33
N VAL A 5 -15.20 -12.80 -17.51
CA VAL A 5 -14.25 -12.40 -16.47
C VAL A 5 -15.04 -11.69 -15.38
N VAL A 6 -15.30 -12.40 -14.28
CA VAL A 6 -15.80 -11.78 -13.05
C VAL A 6 -14.66 -10.95 -12.46
N THR A 7 -14.59 -9.67 -12.85
CA THR A 7 -13.83 -8.69 -12.08
C THR A 7 -14.50 -8.53 -10.73
N GLY A 8 -13.84 -9.02 -9.68
CA GLY A 8 -14.28 -8.85 -8.29
C GLY A 8 -14.26 -7.39 -7.88
N THR A 9 -15.30 -6.65 -8.24
CA THR A 9 -15.68 -5.43 -7.55
C THR A 9 -16.72 -5.82 -6.51
N MET A 10 -16.38 -5.73 -5.22
CA MET A 10 -17.42 -5.71 -4.19
C MET A 10 -18.35 -4.53 -4.54
N PRO A 11 -19.66 -4.76 -4.80
CA PRO A 11 -20.55 -3.69 -5.21
C PRO A 11 -20.60 -2.60 -4.12
N GLY A 12 -20.08 -1.41 -4.41
CA GLY A 12 -20.13 -0.24 -3.53
C GLY A 12 -18.83 0.19 -2.84
N ALA A 13 -17.74 -0.59 -2.94
CA ALA A 13 -16.45 -0.19 -2.37
C ALA A 13 -15.72 0.84 -3.26
N PRO A 14 -15.24 1.98 -2.73
CA PRO A 14 -14.42 2.92 -3.50
C PRO A 14 -13.15 2.25 -4.04
N GLY A 15 -12.92 2.37 -5.35
CA GLY A 15 -11.74 1.84 -6.03
C GLY A 15 -11.01 2.93 -6.81
N TRP A 16 -9.68 2.83 -6.87
CA TRP A 16 -8.81 3.80 -7.53
C TRP A 16 -7.72 3.11 -8.35
N ASN A 17 -7.44 3.68 -9.53
CA ASN A 17 -6.20 3.43 -10.26
C ASN A 17 -5.17 4.47 -9.82
N VAL A 18 -4.12 4.03 -9.14
CA VAL A 18 -3.11 4.90 -8.52
C VAL A 18 -1.72 4.55 -9.02
N LYS A 19 -0.89 5.56 -9.26
CA LYS A 19 0.52 5.36 -9.60
C LYS A 19 1.32 5.07 -8.34
N ALA A 20 2.02 3.95 -8.31
CA ALA A 20 2.84 3.57 -7.17
C ALA A 20 4.24 4.17 -7.24
N THR A 21 4.75 4.56 -6.08
CA THR A 21 6.18 4.75 -5.81
C THR A 21 6.59 3.86 -4.64
N LEU A 22 7.88 3.76 -4.38
CA LEU A 22 8.44 2.96 -3.29
C LEU A 22 9.24 3.84 -2.34
N TYR A 23 9.17 3.55 -1.05
CA TYR A 23 10.01 4.16 -0.03
C TYR A 23 10.45 3.15 1.03
N HIS A 24 11.47 3.51 1.81
CA HIS A 24 12.04 2.65 2.85
C HIS A 24 12.55 3.48 4.03
N ALA A 25 12.57 2.87 5.21
CA ALA A 25 13.16 3.50 6.39
C ALA A 25 14.68 3.63 6.22
N GLY A 26 15.25 4.71 6.76
CA GLY A 26 16.67 5.03 6.62
C GLY A 26 17.03 5.82 5.35
N ALA A 27 16.06 6.08 4.46
CA ALA A 27 16.20 7.17 3.50
C ALA A 27 16.17 8.53 4.23
N LYS A 28 16.81 9.55 3.67
CA LYS A 28 16.88 10.88 4.30
C LYS A 28 15.47 11.41 4.57
N GLY A 29 15.15 11.65 5.85
CA GLY A 29 13.85 12.15 6.28
C GLY A 29 12.74 11.09 6.42
N VAL A 30 13.06 9.80 6.28
CA VAL A 30 12.10 8.69 6.49
C VAL A 30 12.40 7.99 7.81
N GLY A 31 11.50 8.17 8.77
CA GLY A 31 11.57 7.55 10.10
C GLY A 31 10.98 6.14 10.16
N ALA A 32 10.93 5.61 11.38
CA ALA A 32 10.31 4.31 11.68
C ALA A 32 8.82 4.42 12.05
N LEU A 33 8.26 5.63 12.04
CA LEU A 33 6.86 5.89 12.38
C LEU A 33 6.13 6.47 11.17
N ASP A 34 4.87 6.07 11.02
CA ASP A 34 3.93 6.61 10.04
C ASP A 34 3.27 7.92 10.54
N SER A 35 2.45 8.53 9.68
CA SER A 35 1.66 9.74 9.99
C SER A 35 0.58 9.58 11.08
N LEU A 36 0.38 8.39 11.63
CA LEU A 36 -0.48 8.12 12.79
C LEU A 36 0.33 7.95 14.09
N GLY A 37 1.66 8.00 14.02
CA GLY A 37 2.56 7.73 15.14
C GLY A 37 2.78 6.25 15.41
N CYS A 38 2.36 5.38 14.49
CA CYS A 38 2.51 3.94 14.59
C CYS A 38 3.78 3.47 13.89
N LYS A 39 4.33 2.33 14.31
CA LYS A 39 5.49 1.73 13.64
C LYS A 39 5.11 1.35 12.20
N VAL A 40 5.95 1.71 11.24
CA VAL A 40 5.80 1.26 9.85
C VAL A 40 6.03 -0.24 9.73
N VAL A 41 5.18 -0.91 8.97
CA VAL A 41 5.20 -2.36 8.78
C VAL A 41 5.51 -2.67 7.32
N ALA A 42 6.61 -3.39 7.10
CA ALA A 42 7.15 -3.67 5.77
C ALA A 42 6.08 -4.34 4.90
N MET A 43 5.86 -3.80 3.70
CA MET A 43 4.86 -4.27 2.75
C MET A 43 3.44 -4.34 3.33
N ARG A 44 3.12 -3.50 4.32
CA ARG A 44 1.78 -3.36 4.91
C ARG A 44 1.39 -1.89 5.10
N THR A 45 2.37 -1.02 5.34
CA THR A 45 2.15 0.44 5.39
C THR A 45 2.13 1.04 3.99
N VAL A 46 1.11 1.85 3.69
CA VAL A 46 1.05 2.65 2.46
C VAL A 46 0.83 4.12 2.79
N ALA A 47 1.61 4.98 2.14
CA ALA A 47 1.40 6.42 2.18
C ALA A 47 0.42 6.84 1.10
N VAL A 48 -0.57 7.65 1.48
CA VAL A 48 -1.67 8.05 0.58
C VAL A 48 -1.87 9.57 0.56
N ASP A 49 -2.57 10.05 -0.46
CA ASP A 49 -3.19 11.38 -0.41
C ASP A 49 -4.50 11.29 0.39
N LYS A 50 -4.50 11.89 1.59
CA LYS A 50 -5.67 11.92 2.49
C LYS A 50 -6.91 12.59 1.91
N ALA A 51 -6.78 13.42 0.87
CA ALA A 51 -7.92 14.01 0.18
C ALA A 51 -8.63 13.01 -0.75
N LEU A 52 -7.93 11.95 -1.18
CA LEU A 52 -8.45 10.91 -2.08
C LEU A 52 -8.76 9.61 -1.34
N ILE A 53 -7.82 9.14 -0.51
CA ILE A 53 -7.92 7.91 0.27
C ILE A 53 -7.81 8.30 1.76
N PRO A 54 -8.89 8.19 2.54
CA PRO A 54 -8.85 8.52 3.95
C PRO A 54 -7.81 7.68 4.70
N LYS A 55 -7.08 8.30 5.62
CA LYS A 55 -6.27 7.56 6.60
C LYS A 55 -7.17 6.58 7.36
N ARG A 56 -6.59 5.51 7.89
CA ARG A 56 -7.29 4.40 8.53
C ARG A 56 -8.05 3.48 7.59
N SER A 57 -7.94 3.66 6.27
CA SER A 57 -8.49 2.72 5.30
C SER A 57 -7.65 1.44 5.24
N VAL A 58 -8.32 0.30 5.11
CA VAL A 58 -7.71 -0.96 4.66
C VAL A 58 -7.90 -1.04 3.16
N LEU A 59 -6.81 -1.16 2.42
CA LEU A 59 -6.79 -1.25 0.97
C LEU A 59 -6.43 -2.68 0.54
N PHE A 60 -7.15 -3.20 -0.44
CA PHE A 60 -6.75 -4.36 -1.20
C PHE A 60 -6.12 -3.91 -2.52
N ILE A 61 -4.89 -4.37 -2.78
CA ILE A 61 -4.11 -4.08 -3.98
C ILE A 61 -3.76 -5.40 -4.66
N LYS A 62 -4.54 -5.77 -5.68
CA LYS A 62 -4.45 -7.10 -6.32
C LYS A 62 -3.06 -7.40 -6.89
N GLU A 63 -2.36 -6.38 -7.37
CA GLU A 63 -1.02 -6.51 -7.98
C GLU A 63 0.06 -6.90 -6.95
N THR A 64 -0.25 -6.81 -5.66
CA THR A 64 0.67 -7.21 -4.58
C THR A 64 0.42 -8.63 -4.08
N VAL A 65 -0.67 -9.29 -4.51
CA VAL A 65 -0.96 -10.68 -4.14
C VAL A 65 0.10 -11.61 -4.72
N GLY A 66 0.63 -12.51 -3.90
CA GLY A 66 1.63 -13.49 -4.35
C GLY A 66 3.08 -13.02 -4.23
N LEU A 67 3.31 -11.75 -3.88
CA LEU A 67 4.67 -11.26 -3.63
C LEU A 67 5.26 -11.92 -2.38
N LYS A 68 6.56 -12.19 -2.40
CA LYS A 68 7.28 -12.68 -1.22
C LYS A 68 7.48 -11.54 -0.24
N MET A 69 7.06 -11.76 1.00
CA MET A 69 7.26 -10.86 2.11
C MET A 69 8.66 -11.02 2.73
N PRO A 70 9.17 -10.01 3.45
CA PRO A 70 10.47 -10.10 4.12
C PRO A 70 10.52 -11.17 5.22
N ASP A 71 9.37 -11.52 5.81
CA ASP A 71 9.22 -12.59 6.81
C ASP A 71 9.11 -14.00 6.17
N GLY A 72 9.21 -14.10 4.84
CA GLY A 72 9.09 -15.35 4.09
C GLY A 72 7.65 -15.76 3.75
N THR A 73 6.64 -15.03 4.24
CA THR A 73 5.25 -15.27 3.91
C THR A 73 4.89 -14.75 2.51
N VAL A 74 3.66 -15.02 2.07
CA VAL A 74 3.13 -14.52 0.80
C VAL A 74 2.20 -13.36 1.09
N HIS A 75 2.41 -12.26 0.39
CA HIS A 75 1.59 -11.07 0.49
C HIS A 75 0.16 -11.38 -0.01
N ASP A 76 -0.83 -11.06 0.81
CA ASP A 76 -2.26 -11.38 0.61
C ASP A 76 -3.05 -10.25 -0.09
N GLY A 77 -2.39 -9.12 -0.37
CA GLY A 77 -2.94 -7.97 -1.07
C GLY A 77 -3.35 -6.82 -0.14
N TYR A 78 -3.30 -6.98 1.18
CA TYR A 78 -3.82 -5.99 2.12
C TYR A 78 -2.77 -4.99 2.60
N TRP A 79 -3.15 -3.71 2.55
CA TRP A 79 -2.35 -2.56 2.97
C TRP A 79 -3.15 -1.63 3.88
N TYR A 80 -2.46 -0.96 4.80
CA TYR A 80 -3.02 -0.02 5.75
C TYR A 80 -2.63 1.40 5.38
N ALA A 81 -3.61 2.21 4.98
CA ALA A 81 -3.47 3.64 4.70
C ALA A 81 -3.21 4.41 6.01
N SER A 82 -1.99 4.28 6.50
CA SER A 82 -1.52 4.74 7.80
C SER A 82 -0.51 5.87 7.67
N ASP A 83 0.10 6.03 6.49
CA ASP A 83 1.10 7.06 6.27
C ASP A 83 0.65 8.13 5.25
N THR A 84 1.36 9.26 5.24
CA THR A 84 1.18 10.35 4.27
C THR A 84 2.50 11.06 4.03
N GLY A 85 2.71 11.57 2.82
CA GLY A 85 3.87 12.41 2.50
C GLY A 85 3.48 13.69 1.77
N GLY A 86 4.29 14.75 1.92
CA GLY A 86 4.06 16.03 1.22
C GLY A 86 3.98 15.89 -0.30
N ALA A 87 4.77 14.96 -0.87
CA ALA A 87 4.82 14.66 -2.31
C ALA A 87 3.79 13.62 -2.78
N ILE A 88 3.04 13.01 -1.85
CA ILE A 88 2.02 11.99 -2.17
C ILE A 88 0.67 12.69 -2.32
N LYS A 89 0.33 13.03 -3.57
CA LYS A 89 -0.83 13.83 -3.96
C LYS A 89 -1.55 13.24 -5.16
N GLY A 90 -2.87 13.40 -5.20
CA GLY A 90 -3.76 12.90 -6.23
C GLY A 90 -3.76 11.37 -6.31
N LYS A 91 -3.80 10.83 -7.54
CA LYS A 91 -3.79 9.39 -7.81
C LYS A 91 -2.38 8.78 -7.67
N ARG A 92 -1.73 9.00 -6.54
CA ARG A 92 -0.42 8.44 -6.20
C ARG A 92 -0.45 7.82 -4.80
N ILE A 93 0.19 6.67 -4.68
CA ILE A 93 0.49 6.02 -3.39
C ILE A 93 1.98 5.69 -3.30
N ASP A 94 2.50 5.61 -2.08
CA ASP A 94 3.88 5.19 -1.81
C ASP A 94 3.85 3.90 -0.98
N LEU A 95 4.46 2.83 -1.49
CA LEU A 95 4.48 1.53 -0.83
C LEU A 95 5.70 1.44 0.08
N PHE A 96 5.48 1.20 1.38
CA PHE A 96 6.58 1.02 2.32
C PHE A 96 7.20 -0.35 2.12
N THR A 97 8.47 -0.37 1.73
CA THR A 97 9.16 -1.60 1.34
C THR A 97 9.89 -2.28 2.50
N GLY A 98 10.21 -1.54 3.56
CA GLY A 98 10.93 -2.03 4.72
C GLY A 98 12.09 -1.13 5.11
N ALA A 99 13.11 -1.70 5.76
CA ALA A 99 14.31 -0.99 6.18
C ALA A 99 15.43 -1.10 5.13
N GLY A 100 16.05 0.03 4.81
CA GLY A 100 17.16 0.10 3.87
C GLY A 100 16.76 -0.08 2.40
N SER A 101 17.62 0.34 1.49
CA SER A 101 17.33 0.34 0.05
C SER A 101 17.17 -1.06 -0.55
N GLY A 102 17.80 -2.08 0.05
CA GLY A 102 17.66 -3.47 -0.37
C GLY A 102 16.22 -4.00 -0.28
N SER A 103 15.41 -3.46 0.64
CA SER A 103 14.01 -3.85 0.81
C SER A 103 13.13 -3.53 -0.41
N MET A 104 13.53 -2.55 -1.23
CA MET A 104 12.81 -2.19 -2.46
C MET A 104 12.79 -3.29 -3.51
N GLY A 105 13.72 -4.27 -3.43
CA GLY A 105 13.82 -5.35 -4.41
C GLY A 105 12.52 -6.13 -4.61
N ALA A 106 11.80 -6.40 -3.52
CA ALA A 106 10.55 -7.18 -3.55
C ALA A 106 9.42 -6.48 -4.32
N LEU A 107 9.44 -5.14 -4.38
CA LEU A 107 8.40 -4.32 -5.00
C LEU A 107 8.88 -3.58 -6.25
N ARG A 108 10.11 -3.83 -6.71
CA ARG A 108 10.74 -3.08 -7.81
C ARG A 108 9.92 -3.09 -9.10
N ALA A 109 9.25 -4.20 -9.40
CA ALA A 109 8.38 -4.34 -10.57
C ALA A 109 7.12 -3.45 -10.51
N LEU A 110 6.70 -3.02 -9.32
CA LEU A 110 5.54 -2.16 -9.11
C LEU A 110 5.90 -0.67 -9.09
N ASN A 111 7.20 -0.33 -9.05
CA ASN A 111 7.60 1.07 -9.03
C ASN A 111 7.16 1.77 -10.33
N LEU A 112 6.45 2.89 -10.20
CA LEU A 112 5.82 3.66 -11.27
C LEU A 112 4.69 2.94 -12.04
N ALA A 113 4.33 1.71 -11.63
CA ALA A 113 3.19 1.01 -12.19
C ALA A 113 1.86 1.65 -11.72
N THR A 114 0.81 1.43 -12.49
CA THR A 114 -0.55 1.74 -12.08
C THR A 114 -1.12 0.53 -11.35
N LEU A 115 -1.51 0.72 -10.09
CA LEU A 115 -2.08 -0.31 -9.24
C LEU A 115 -3.58 -0.08 -9.04
N THR A 116 -4.30 -1.17 -8.84
CA THR A 116 -5.74 -1.16 -8.54
C THR A 116 -5.91 -1.26 -7.02
N ALA A 117 -6.20 -0.13 -6.37
CA ALA A 117 -6.46 -0.09 -4.93
C ALA A 117 -7.96 -0.02 -4.66
N ILE A 118 -8.48 -0.92 -3.82
CA ILE A 118 -9.89 -0.96 -3.43
C ILE A 118 -9.97 -0.80 -1.91
N LYS A 119 -10.77 0.14 -1.41
CA LYS A 119 -11.04 0.23 0.03
C LYS A 119 -11.96 -0.91 0.43
N VAL A 120 -11.46 -1.79 1.30
CA VAL A 120 -12.17 -2.99 1.77
C VAL A 120 -12.55 -2.92 3.24
N GLY A 121 -12.10 -1.88 3.96
CA GLY A 121 -12.46 -1.69 5.35
C GLY A 121 -11.74 -0.51 5.99
N GLU A 122 -11.76 -0.48 7.32
CA GLU A 122 -11.09 0.51 8.15
C GLU A 122 -10.44 -0.18 9.37
N PHE A 123 -9.42 0.46 9.93
CA PHE A 123 -8.74 -0.03 11.13
C PHE A 123 -8.64 1.02 12.24
N LYS A 124 -8.62 0.57 13.50
CA LYS A 124 -8.44 1.39 14.69
C LYS A 124 -7.08 1.11 15.33
N GLY A 125 -6.54 2.08 16.06
CA GLY A 125 -5.20 1.97 16.63
C GLY A 125 -4.11 1.96 15.56
N CYS A 126 -3.09 1.13 15.78
CA CYS A 126 -1.98 0.91 14.86
C CYS A 126 -2.17 -0.34 13.99
N PRO A 127 -1.62 -0.36 12.76
CA PRO A 127 -1.57 -1.58 11.97
C PRO A 127 -0.88 -2.73 12.74
N PRO A 128 -1.32 -3.98 12.55
CA PRO A 128 -0.62 -5.14 13.10
C PRO A 128 0.78 -5.27 12.49
N ASN A 129 1.73 -5.76 13.30
CA ASN A 129 3.10 -6.06 12.86
C ASN A 129 3.17 -7.33 12.02
#